data_AF-A0A1M7ILG6-F1
#
_entry.id   AF-A0A1M7ILG6-F1
#
_cell.length_a   1.000
_cell.length_b   1.000
_cell.length_c   1.000
_cell.angle_alpha   90.00
_cell.angle_beta   90.00
_cell.angle_gamma   90.00
#
_symmetry.space_group_name_H-M   'P 1'
#
loop_
_entity.id
_entity.type
_entity.pdbx_description
1 polymer ?
#
loop_
_entity_poly.entity_id
_entity_poly.type
_entity_poly.pdbx_seq_one_letter_code
_entity_poly.pdbx_strand_id
1 'polypeptide(L)'
;MTGFGTSFLLYIPNMAFSKEYLKDYERKIRELPVEELYDILSQIRDHAFQADDSPERIRIVEKRIIELTGDKNAILPLPQYTQSLNEKYQNRMTPGSIVFKVIGITLIFAGFCFIDNHLKQFTSFNFITSGLGFLIFVIGCTIDGQIRLCLKEFTVIRTRKDHPKEFKRITGILDIIGYGLIIYGLFAF
;
A
#
# COMPACT_ATOMS: atom_id res chain seq x y z
N MET A 1 -15.34 40.44 30.23
CA MET A 1 -14.88 40.01 28.89
C MET A 1 -14.75 38.50 28.91
N THR A 2 -15.58 37.86 28.10
CA THR A 2 -15.58 36.44 27.71
C THR A 2 -14.21 36.03 27.12
N GLY A 3 -13.74 34.78 27.20
CA GLY A 3 -14.41 33.55 27.58
C GLY A 3 -13.43 32.40 27.81
N PHE A 4 -13.94 31.41 28.54
CA PHE A 4 -13.41 30.07 28.67
C PHE A 4 -13.23 29.44 27.28
N GLY A 5 -11.98 29.21 26.87
CA GLY A 5 -11.64 28.33 25.74
C GLY A 5 -11.44 26.92 26.25
N THR A 6 -12.51 26.27 26.71
CA THR A 6 -12.49 24.83 27.01
C THR A 6 -12.23 24.06 25.72
N SER A 7 -11.11 23.33 25.71
CA SER A 7 -10.78 22.30 24.74
C SER A 7 -11.96 21.35 24.54
N PHE A 8 -12.66 21.52 23.42
CA PHE A 8 -13.58 20.51 22.88
C PHE A 8 -12.73 19.33 22.35
N LEU A 9 -12.12 18.57 23.27
CA LEU A 9 -11.75 17.19 22.98
C LEU A 9 -13.06 16.40 22.98
N LEU A 10 -13.61 16.22 21.78
CA LEU A 10 -14.64 15.23 21.51
C LEU A 10 -14.16 13.90 22.09
N TYR A 11 -14.71 13.54 23.25
CA TYR A 11 -14.65 12.20 23.80
C TYR A 11 -15.50 11.34 22.87
N ILE A 12 -14.89 10.81 21.81
CA ILE A 12 -15.52 9.78 20.99
C ILE A 12 -15.62 8.56 21.91
N PRO A 13 -16.83 8.11 22.27
CA PRO A 13 -16.96 6.95 23.13
C PRO A 13 -16.33 5.76 22.38
N ASN A 14 -15.38 5.08 23.03
CA ASN A 14 -14.87 3.77 22.61
C ASN A 14 -16.08 2.89 22.26
N MET A 15 -16.33 2.70 20.96
CA MET A 15 -17.39 1.82 20.50
C MET A 15 -16.93 0.40 20.80
N ALA A 16 -17.39 -0.14 21.94
CA ALA A 16 -17.14 -1.52 22.30
C ALA A 16 -17.81 -2.42 21.26
N PHE A 17 -16.99 -3.09 20.45
CA PHE A 17 -17.47 -4.06 19.46
C PHE A 17 -18.20 -5.23 20.13
N SER A 18 -19.20 -5.80 19.46
CA SER A 18 -19.90 -6.98 19.98
C SER A 18 -18.96 -8.18 20.12
N LYS A 19 -19.28 -9.07 21.06
CA LYS A 19 -18.49 -10.30 21.28
C LYS A 19 -18.47 -11.20 20.04
N GLU A 20 -19.58 -11.25 19.32
CA GLU A 20 -19.72 -11.98 18.07
C GLU A 20 -18.79 -11.41 16.99
N TYR A 21 -18.74 -10.08 16.86
CA TYR A 21 -17.82 -9.41 15.94
C TYR A 21 -16.35 -9.70 16.29
N LEU A 22 -15.98 -9.60 17.57
CA LEU A 22 -14.60 -9.85 18.00
C LEU A 22 -14.16 -11.30 17.76
N LYS A 23 -15.07 -12.27 17.91
CA LYS A 23 -14.80 -13.68 17.57
C LYS A 23 -14.60 -13.88 16.06
N ASP A 24 -15.46 -13.27 15.24
CA ASP A 24 -15.31 -13.34 13.79
C ASP A 24 -14.03 -12.64 13.32
N TYR A 25 -13.66 -11.53 13.97
CA TYR A 25 -12.42 -10.81 13.73
C TYR A 25 -11.20 -11.66 14.11
N GLU A 26 -11.19 -12.28 15.29
CA GLU A 26 -10.13 -13.21 15.69
C GLU A 26 -9.97 -14.37 14.70
N ARG A 27 -11.08 -14.93 14.20
CA ARG A 27 -11.02 -15.99 13.18
C ARG A 27 -10.38 -15.49 11.89
N LYS A 28 -10.76 -14.30 11.41
CA LYS A 28 -10.19 -13.71 10.19
C LYS A 28 -8.69 -13.45 10.31
N ILE A 29 -8.23 -12.92 11.44
CA ILE A 29 -6.82 -12.59 11.61
C ILE A 29 -5.92 -13.81 11.82
N ARG A 30 -6.46 -14.95 12.26
CA ARG A 30 -5.66 -16.18 12.45
C ARG A 30 -5.03 -16.69 11.16
N GLU A 31 -5.69 -16.46 10.03
CA GLU A 31 -5.29 -16.92 8.70
C GLU A 31 -4.27 -15.99 8.04
N LEU A 32 -4.04 -14.80 8.59
CA LEU A 32 -3.17 -13.78 8.00
C LEU A 32 -1.69 -14.02 8.37
N PRO A 33 -0.76 -13.80 7.43
CA PRO A 33 0.67 -13.79 7.73
C PRO A 33 1.04 -12.61 8.64
N VAL A 34 2.20 -12.72 9.29
CA VAL A 34 2.72 -11.70 10.22
C VAL A 34 2.72 -10.32 9.57
N GLU A 35 3.13 -10.23 8.31
CA GLU A 35 3.26 -8.95 7.62
C GLU A 35 1.92 -8.21 7.48
N GLU A 36 0.85 -8.92 7.16
CA GLU A 36 -0.50 -8.36 7.03
C GLU A 36 -1.10 -7.99 8.39
N LEU A 37 -0.72 -8.69 9.46
CA LEU A 37 -1.11 -8.34 10.82
C LEU A 37 -0.50 -7.02 11.28
N TYR A 38 0.76 -6.74 10.91
CA TYR A 38 1.36 -5.43 11.15
C TYR A 38 0.72 -4.31 10.33
N ASP A 39 0.34 -4.58 9.08
CA ASP A 39 -0.42 -3.63 8.25
C ASP A 39 -1.74 -3.25 8.95
N ILE A 40 -2.48 -4.25 9.47
CA ILE A 40 -3.72 -4.03 10.23
C ILE A 40 -3.44 -3.26 11.52
N LEU A 41 -2.42 -3.66 12.29
CA LEU A 41 -2.06 -3.00 13.54
C LEU A 41 -1.73 -1.52 13.31
N SER A 42 -1.05 -1.20 12.22
CA SER A 42 -0.74 0.17 11.83
C SER A 42 -1.99 1.01 11.54
N GLN A 43 -2.99 0.41 10.88
CA GLN A 43 -4.24 1.09 10.55
C GLN A 43 -5.07 1.39 11.79
N ILE A 44 -5.16 0.42 12.71
CA ILE A 44 -6.02 0.57 13.91
C ILE A 44 -5.34 1.33 15.04
N ARG A 45 -4.01 1.25 15.19
CA ARG A 45 -3.29 1.85 16.33
C ARG A 45 -2.56 3.14 15.96
N ASP A 46 -1.90 3.15 14.81
CA ASP A 46 -0.86 4.15 14.50
C ASP A 46 -1.31 5.17 13.44
N HIS A 47 -2.49 5.00 12.83
CA HIS A 47 -2.95 5.85 11.72
C HIS A 47 -3.52 7.20 12.19
N ALA A 48 -2.88 8.30 11.80
CA ALA A 48 -3.21 9.66 12.25
C ALA A 48 -4.68 10.10 12.04
N PHE A 49 -5.38 9.53 11.04
CA PHE A 49 -6.76 9.91 10.69
C PHE A 49 -7.79 8.76 10.76
N GLN A 50 -7.37 7.52 11.02
CA GLN A 50 -8.21 6.31 10.91
C GLN A 50 -7.91 5.30 12.02
N ALA A 51 -7.08 5.68 13.01
CA ALA A 51 -6.86 4.86 14.19
C ALA A 51 -8.23 4.55 14.80
N ASP A 52 -8.53 3.26 14.88
CA ASP A 52 -9.70 2.75 15.56
C ASP A 52 -9.28 2.53 16.99
N ASP A 53 -9.77 3.37 17.91
CA ASP A 53 -9.52 3.30 19.35
C ASP A 53 -10.25 2.09 19.98
N SER A 54 -10.15 0.89 19.39
CA SER A 54 -10.62 -0.36 20.00
C SER A 54 -9.45 -1.15 20.58
N PRO A 55 -9.26 -1.09 21.92
CA PRO A 55 -8.22 -1.86 22.60
C PRO A 55 -8.37 -3.36 22.40
N GLU A 56 -9.60 -3.86 22.21
CA GLU A 56 -9.86 -5.29 22.00
C GLU A 56 -9.31 -5.77 20.67
N ARG A 57 -9.55 -5.03 19.58
CA ARG A 57 -9.03 -5.36 18.25
C ARG A 57 -7.51 -5.30 18.22
N ILE A 58 -6.92 -4.28 18.85
CA ILE A 58 -5.46 -4.14 18.99
C ILE A 58 -4.89 -5.37 19.70
N ARG A 59 -5.43 -5.74 20.88
CA ARG A 59 -4.97 -6.91 21.65
C ARG A 59 -5.08 -8.22 20.87
N ILE A 60 -6.14 -8.40 20.08
CA ILE A 60 -6.34 -9.59 19.26
C ILE A 60 -5.23 -9.71 18.20
N VAL A 61 -4.89 -8.60 17.52
CA VAL A 61 -3.83 -8.57 16.50
C VAL A 61 -2.44 -8.72 17.13
N GLU A 62 -2.14 -7.98 18.21
CA GLU A 62 -0.87 -8.08 18.93
C GLU A 62 -0.62 -9.50 19.45
N LYS A 63 -1.64 -10.13 20.06
CA LYS A 63 -1.54 -11.52 20.52
C LYS A 63 -1.17 -12.46 19.37
N ARG A 64 -1.79 -12.28 18.20
CA ARG A 64 -1.51 -13.14 17.04
C ARG A 64 -0.10 -12.94 16.49
N ILE A 65 0.40 -11.71 16.47
CA ILE A 65 1.78 -11.42 16.09
C ILE A 65 2.73 -12.16 17.04
N ILE A 66 2.52 -12.04 18.35
CA ILE A 66 3.33 -12.71 19.39
C ILE A 66 3.30 -14.24 19.23
N GLU A 67 2.14 -14.83 18.94
CA GLU A 67 2.02 -16.27 18.69
C GLU A 67 2.85 -16.74 17.49
N LEU A 68 2.98 -15.90 16.45
CA LEU A 68 3.72 -16.23 15.23
C LEU A 68 5.21 -15.92 15.32
N THR A 69 5.60 -14.86 16.04
CA THR A 69 7.00 -14.43 16.17
C THR A 69 7.70 -15.02 17.39
N GLY A 70 6.94 -15.47 18.40
CA GLY A 70 7.47 -15.99 19.67
C GLY A 70 8.04 -14.91 20.60
N ASP A 71 7.94 -13.63 20.24
CA ASP A 71 8.53 -12.52 21.01
C ASP A 71 7.54 -11.37 21.19
N LYS A 72 7.27 -11.04 22.46
CA LYS A 72 6.41 -9.93 22.88
C LYS A 72 7.05 -8.56 22.64
N ASN A 73 8.38 -8.51 22.59
CA ASN A 73 9.14 -7.27 22.38
C ASN A 73 9.34 -6.96 20.88
N ALA A 74 8.96 -7.88 19.99
CA ALA A 74 9.07 -7.71 18.54
C ALA A 74 7.95 -6.84 17.93
N ILE A 75 6.98 -6.37 18.72
CA ILE A 75 5.96 -5.41 18.23
C ILE A 75 6.62 -4.05 18.06
N LEU A 76 7.21 -3.86 16.89
CA LEU A 76 7.88 -2.62 16.52
C LEU A 76 6.85 -1.51 16.25
N PRO A 77 7.15 -0.25 16.64
CA PRO A 77 6.49 0.92 16.09
C PRO A 77 6.57 0.92 14.55
N LEU A 78 5.55 1.43 13.86
CA LEU A 78 5.45 1.45 12.40
C LEU A 78 6.74 1.92 11.67
N PRO A 79 7.47 2.96 12.12
CA PRO A 79 8.72 3.37 11.47
C PRO A 79 9.80 2.28 11.51
N GLN A 80 9.93 1.59 12.64
CA GLN A 80 10.93 0.54 12.85
C GLN A 80 10.57 -0.74 12.09
N TYR A 81 9.28 -1.07 12.02
CA TYR A 81 8.79 -2.19 11.20
C TYR A 81 8.98 -1.93 9.70
N THR A 82 8.68 -0.71 9.25
CA THR A 82 8.92 -0.30 7.86
C THR A 82 10.39 -0.38 7.50
N GLN A 83 11.28 0.03 8.42
CA GLN A 83 12.72 -0.09 8.25
C GLN A 83 13.17 -1.55 8.16
N SER A 84 12.69 -2.44 9.03
CA SER A 84 13.08 -3.86 9.00
C SER A 84 12.58 -4.59 7.74
N LEU A 85 11.37 -4.27 7.27
CA LEU A 85 10.88 -4.73 5.96
C LEU A 85 11.78 -4.21 4.83
N ASN A 86 12.11 -2.92 4.87
CA ASN A 86 12.98 -2.31 3.89
C ASN A 86 14.33 -3.02 3.83
N GLU A 87 14.96 -3.31 4.97
CA GLU A 87 16.22 -4.07 5.04
C GLU A 87 16.07 -5.53 4.54
N LYS A 88 14.98 -6.22 4.90
CA LYS A 88 14.67 -7.59 4.44
C LYS A 88 14.56 -7.68 2.92
N TYR A 89 14.02 -6.65 2.26
CA TYR A 89 13.72 -6.67 0.83
C TYR A 89 14.66 -5.80 -0.03
N GLN A 90 15.42 -4.84 0.53
CA GLN A 90 16.41 -4.04 -0.22
C GLN A 90 17.48 -4.91 -0.87
N ASN A 91 17.92 -5.95 -0.16
CA ASN A 91 18.98 -6.86 -0.60
C ASN A 91 18.55 -7.79 -1.76
N ARG A 92 17.32 -7.66 -2.27
CA ARG A 92 16.79 -8.46 -3.40
C ARG A 92 16.51 -7.65 -4.67
N MET A 93 16.74 -6.34 -4.68
CA MET A 93 16.53 -5.51 -5.88
C MET A 93 17.70 -5.66 -6.85
N THR A 94 17.41 -5.99 -8.11
CA THR A 94 18.42 -5.94 -9.18
C THR A 94 18.53 -4.51 -9.73
N PRO A 95 19.74 -4.00 -10.05
CA PRO A 95 19.91 -2.66 -10.62
C PRO A 95 19.08 -2.44 -11.90
N GLY A 96 18.96 -3.48 -12.73
CA GLY A 96 18.15 -3.43 -13.96
C GLY A 96 16.67 -3.22 -13.69
N SER A 97 16.09 -3.90 -12.69
CA SER A 97 14.69 -3.69 -12.32
C SER A 97 14.42 -2.29 -11.79
N ILE A 98 15.35 -1.71 -11.01
CA ILE A 98 15.22 -0.33 -10.53
C ILE A 98 15.10 0.63 -11.71
N VAL A 99 15.94 0.45 -12.74
CA VAL A 99 15.89 1.27 -13.96
C VAL A 99 14.53 1.16 -14.64
N PHE A 100 14.00 -0.05 -14.85
CA PHE A 100 12.66 -0.24 -15.43
C PHE A 100 11.57 0.41 -14.58
N LYS A 101 11.60 0.26 -13.26
CA LYS A 101 10.61 0.86 -12.36
C LYS A 101 10.64 2.39 -12.40
N VAL A 102 11.83 2.99 -12.38
CA VAL A 102 12.00 4.45 -12.46
C VAL A 102 11.53 4.98 -13.81
N ILE A 103 11.98 4.38 -14.92
CA ILE A 103 11.55 4.78 -16.27
C ILE A 103 10.03 4.66 -16.41
N GLY A 104 9.45 3.55 -15.95
CA GLY A 104 8.01 3.32 -15.98
C GLY A 104 7.24 4.40 -15.23
N ILE A 105 7.65 4.73 -14.00
CA ILE A 105 7.05 5.80 -13.21
C ILE A 105 7.20 7.16 -13.91
N THR A 106 8.38 7.48 -14.45
CA THR A 106 8.61 8.73 -15.18
C THR A 106 7.69 8.87 -16.38
N LEU A 107 7.47 7.80 -17.15
CA LEU A 107 6.57 7.82 -18.31
C LEU A 107 5.10 7.96 -17.91
N ILE A 108 4.68 7.31 -16.83
CA ILE A 108 3.33 7.49 -16.26
C ILE A 108 3.12 8.98 -15.93
N PHE A 109 4.04 9.59 -15.18
CA PHE A 109 3.93 11.01 -14.84
C PHE A 109 4.06 11.93 -16.06
N ALA A 110 4.93 11.62 -17.02
CA ALA A 110 5.05 12.40 -18.25
C ALA A 110 3.72 12.46 -19.01
N GLY A 111 3.02 11.33 -19.15
CA GLY A 111 1.70 11.31 -19.80
C GLY A 111 0.61 12.07 -19.03
N PHE A 112 0.67 12.11 -17.69
CA PHE A 112 -0.26 12.91 -16.88
C PHE A 112 0.08 14.41 -16.85
N CYS A 113 1.37 14.77 -16.85
CA CYS A 113 1.83 16.15 -16.69
C CYS A 113 1.87 16.95 -18.00
N PHE A 114 1.92 16.29 -19.18
CA PHE A 114 1.84 16.96 -20.48
C PHE A 114 0.39 17.32 -20.85
N ILE A 115 -0.24 18.23 -20.11
CA ILE A 115 -1.51 18.82 -20.55
C ILE A 115 -1.20 19.81 -21.66
N ASP A 116 -1.83 19.68 -22.83
CA ASP A 116 -1.72 20.68 -23.89
C ASP A 116 -2.28 22.01 -23.37
N ASN A 117 -1.38 22.99 -23.16
CA ASN A 117 -1.69 24.29 -22.59
C ASN A 117 -2.69 25.10 -23.45
N HIS A 118 -2.88 24.73 -24.72
CA HIS A 118 -3.83 25.40 -25.60
C HIS A 118 -5.25 24.82 -25.56
N LEU A 119 -5.40 23.50 -25.31
CA LEU A 119 -6.69 22.80 -25.43
C LEU A 119 -7.21 22.21 -24.11
N LYS A 120 -6.40 22.15 -23.04
CA LYS A 120 -6.73 21.48 -21.76
C LYS A 120 -7.27 20.05 -21.96
N GLN A 121 -6.75 19.32 -22.94
CA GLN A 121 -7.17 17.96 -23.24
C GLN A 121 -5.97 17.02 -23.23
N PHE A 122 -6.21 15.79 -22.78
CA PHE A 122 -5.25 14.70 -22.90
C PHE A 122 -5.22 14.25 -24.36
N THR A 123 -4.03 14.21 -24.96
CA THR A 123 -3.87 13.74 -26.33
C THR A 123 -3.67 12.22 -26.36
N SER A 124 -3.89 11.61 -27.51
CA SER A 124 -3.56 10.20 -27.80
C SER A 124 -2.14 9.83 -27.38
N PHE A 125 -1.19 10.76 -27.55
CA PHE A 125 0.19 10.59 -27.13
C PHE A 125 0.34 10.44 -25.60
N ASN A 126 -0.46 11.16 -24.80
CA ASN A 126 -0.46 11.04 -23.34
C ASN A 126 -0.87 9.64 -22.90
N PHE A 127 -1.97 9.12 -23.46
CA PHE A 127 -2.49 7.80 -23.12
C PHE A 127 -1.50 6.70 -23.50
N ILE A 128 -0.90 6.77 -24.69
CA ILE A 128 0.13 5.82 -25.13
C ILE A 128 1.36 5.87 -24.21
N THR A 129 1.84 7.06 -23.88
CA THR A 129 3.03 7.25 -23.03
C THR A 129 2.79 6.73 -21.61
N SER A 130 1.64 7.04 -21.01
CA SER A 130 1.26 6.50 -19.71
C SER A 130 1.11 4.98 -19.74
N GLY A 131 0.47 4.44 -20.79
CA GLY A 131 0.28 3.00 -20.95
C GLY A 131 1.60 2.24 -21.08
N LEU A 132 2.55 2.76 -21.87
CA LEU A 132 3.91 2.22 -21.94
C LEU A 132 4.63 2.29 -20.59
N GLY A 133 4.44 3.38 -19.84
CA GLY A 133 4.98 3.52 -18.49
C GLY A 133 4.51 2.42 -17.53
N PHE A 134 3.21 2.10 -17.55
CA PHE A 134 2.66 0.99 -16.76
C PHE A 134 3.28 -0.37 -17.13
N LEU A 135 3.39 -0.69 -18.43
CA LEU A 135 3.96 -1.96 -18.88
C LEU A 135 5.45 -2.08 -18.51
N ILE A 136 6.23 -1.02 -18.69
CA ILE A 136 7.65 -0.97 -18.33
C ILE A 136 7.82 -1.15 -16.81
N PHE A 137 6.95 -0.55 -16.01
CA PHE A 137 6.95 -0.72 -14.55
C PHE A 137 6.63 -2.17 -14.14
N VAL A 138 5.66 -2.82 -14.81
CA VAL A 138 5.31 -4.22 -14.54
C VAL A 138 6.45 -5.17 -14.91
N ILE A 139 7.17 -4.91 -16.01
CA ILE A 139 8.37 -5.68 -16.38
C ILE A 139 9.40 -5.61 -15.26
N GLY A 140 9.71 -4.41 -14.74
CA GLY A 140 10.62 -4.24 -13.61
C GLY A 140 10.14 -4.99 -12.36
N CYS A 141 8.86 -4.89 -12.01
CA CYS A 141 8.27 -5.64 -10.89
C CYS A 141 8.40 -7.16 -11.06
N THR A 142 8.25 -7.65 -12.29
CA THR A 142 8.30 -9.08 -12.62
C THR A 142 9.72 -9.64 -12.56
N ILE A 143 10.71 -8.87 -13.02
CA ILE A 143 12.14 -9.25 -12.97
C ILE A 143 12.60 -9.43 -11.52
N ASP A 144 12.28 -8.48 -10.64
CA ASP A 144 12.64 -8.63 -9.21
C ASP A 144 11.69 -9.55 -8.44
N GLY A 145 10.52 -9.86 -8.99
CA GLY A 145 9.44 -10.53 -8.26
C GLY A 145 8.97 -9.74 -7.04
N GLN A 146 9.07 -8.41 -7.07
CA GLN A 146 8.64 -7.54 -5.97
C GLN A 146 8.00 -6.24 -6.47
N ILE A 147 6.91 -5.86 -5.80
CA ILE A 147 6.20 -4.59 -5.94
C ILE A 147 6.45 -3.83 -4.65
N ARG A 148 7.00 -2.62 -4.77
CA ARG A 148 7.25 -1.74 -3.64
C ARG A 148 6.57 -0.41 -3.91
N LEU A 149 5.56 -0.10 -3.11
CA LEU A 149 4.87 1.17 -3.13
C LEU A 149 5.29 1.94 -1.89
N CYS A 150 6.16 2.92 -2.07
CA CYS A 150 6.57 3.84 -1.02
C CYS A 150 5.63 5.05 -1.06
N LEU A 151 4.65 5.08 -0.17
CA LEU A 151 3.89 6.27 0.20
C LEU A 151 4.54 6.86 1.46
N LYS A 152 4.43 8.19 1.65
CA LYS A 152 5.18 8.97 2.66
C LYS A 152 5.32 8.31 4.04
N GLU A 153 4.27 7.62 4.51
CA GLU A 153 4.23 6.93 5.82
C GLU A 153 4.04 5.41 5.69
N PHE A 154 3.88 4.88 4.47
CA PHE A 154 3.56 3.48 4.22
C PHE A 154 4.48 2.90 3.15
N THR A 155 5.25 1.88 3.51
CA THR A 155 5.94 1.07 2.51
C THR A 155 5.23 -0.27 2.38
N VAL A 156 4.42 -0.41 1.34
CA VAL A 156 3.79 -1.69 1.02
C VAL A 156 4.73 -2.46 0.11
N ILE A 157 5.26 -3.59 0.62
CA ILE A 157 6.10 -4.50 -0.15
C ILE A 157 5.31 -5.80 -0.35
N ARG A 158 5.04 -6.15 -1.60
CA ARG A 158 4.43 -7.43 -1.98
C ARG A 158 5.37 -8.16 -2.91
N THR A 159 5.79 -9.36 -2.52
CA THR A 159 6.70 -10.19 -3.32
C THR A 159 5.94 -11.36 -3.95
N ARG A 160 6.45 -11.87 -5.07
CA ARG A 160 5.95 -13.09 -5.71
C ARG A 160 6.09 -14.32 -4.81
N LYS A 161 7.11 -14.33 -3.94
CA LYS A 161 7.41 -15.48 -3.06
C LYS A 161 6.47 -15.53 -1.87
N ASP A 162 6.25 -14.39 -1.22
CA ASP A 162 5.50 -14.33 0.03
C ASP A 162 3.99 -14.09 -0.24
N HIS A 163 3.65 -13.39 -1.34
CA HIS A 163 2.28 -13.06 -1.72
C HIS A 163 1.99 -13.36 -3.21
N PRO A 164 2.06 -14.63 -3.67
CA PRO A 164 1.98 -14.98 -5.09
C PRO A 164 0.66 -14.59 -5.77
N LYS A 165 -0.47 -14.70 -5.07
CA LYS A 165 -1.79 -14.35 -5.61
C LYS A 165 -1.95 -12.85 -5.76
N GLU A 166 -1.59 -12.08 -4.72
CA GLU A 166 -1.68 -10.62 -4.74
C GLU A 166 -0.71 -10.01 -5.74
N PHE A 167 0.52 -10.52 -5.79
CA PHE A 167 1.51 -10.09 -6.77
C PHE A 167 0.97 -10.23 -8.19
N LYS A 168 0.47 -11.42 -8.56
CA LYS A 168 -0.11 -11.65 -9.90
C LYS A 168 -1.32 -10.77 -10.18
N ARG A 169 -2.17 -10.54 -9.17
CA ARG A 169 -3.35 -9.69 -9.29
C ARG A 169 -2.95 -8.24 -9.56
N ILE A 170 -2.01 -7.69 -8.80
CA ILE A 170 -1.56 -6.30 -8.96
C ILE A 170 -0.87 -6.13 -10.30
N THR A 171 0.09 -7.00 -10.66
CA THR A 171 0.75 -6.91 -11.98
C THR A 171 -0.25 -7.05 -13.12
N GLY A 172 -1.21 -7.97 -13.01
CA GLY A 172 -2.23 -8.17 -14.04
C GLY A 172 -3.18 -6.98 -14.21
N ILE A 173 -3.58 -6.32 -13.12
CA ILE A 173 -4.38 -5.08 -13.20
C ILE A 173 -3.58 -3.98 -13.89
N LEU A 174 -2.31 -3.81 -13.52
CA LEU A 174 -1.44 -2.79 -14.13
C LEU A 174 -1.19 -3.07 -15.61
N ASP A 175 -1.04 -4.33 -16.02
CA ASP A 175 -0.93 -4.71 -17.44
C ASP A 175 -2.21 -4.37 -18.22
N ILE A 176 -3.38 -4.72 -17.68
CA ILE A 176 -4.68 -4.41 -18.31
C ILE A 176 -4.85 -2.90 -18.48
N ILE A 177 -4.50 -2.11 -17.46
CA ILE A 177 -4.51 -0.64 -17.55
C ILE A 177 -3.54 -0.16 -18.62
N GLY A 178 -2.31 -0.68 -18.63
CA GLY A 178 -1.27 -0.32 -19.61
C GLY A 178 -1.73 -0.55 -21.05
N TYR A 179 -2.19 -1.76 -21.37
CA TYR A 179 -2.74 -2.08 -22.69
C TYR A 179 -3.99 -1.27 -23.02
N GLY A 180 -4.90 -1.10 -22.06
CA GLY A 180 -6.12 -0.33 -22.24
C GLY A 180 -5.84 1.14 -22.60
N LEU A 181 -4.86 1.76 -21.95
CA LEU A 181 -4.42 3.13 -22.26
C LEU A 181 -3.78 3.23 -23.65
N ILE A 182 -2.96 2.25 -24.05
CA ILE A 182 -2.37 2.23 -25.40
C ILE A 182 -3.45 2.08 -26.46
N ILE A 183 -4.36 1.10 -26.31
CA ILE A 183 -5.48 0.89 -27.23
C ILE A 183 -6.32 2.16 -27.31
N TYR A 184 -6.71 2.72 -26.17
CA TYR A 184 -7.49 3.96 -26.14
C TYR A 184 -6.76 5.09 -26.87
N GLY A 185 -5.47 5.30 -26.61
CA GLY A 185 -4.70 6.33 -27.32
C GLY A 185 -4.58 6.08 -28.83
N LEU A 186 -4.50 4.83 -29.28
CA LEU A 186 -4.45 4.50 -30.71
C LEU A 186 -5.78 4.74 -31.43
N PHE A 187 -6.91 4.58 -30.74
CA PHE A 187 -8.26 4.72 -31.30
C PHE A 187 -8.98 6.02 -30.90
N ALA A 188 -8.36 6.85 -30.06
CA ALA A 188 -8.84 8.18 -29.73
C ALA A 188 -8.55 9.13 -30.91
N PHE A 189 -9.40 9.07 -31.93
CA PHE A 189 -9.47 10.02 -33.04
C PHE A 189 -10.93 10.19 -33.48
#